data_AF-A0A496T8I1-F1
#
_entry.id   AF-A0A496T8I1-F1
#
_cell.length_a   1.000
_cell.length_b   1.000
_cell.length_c   1.000
_cell.angle_alpha   90.00
_cell.angle_beta   90.00
_cell.angle_gamma   90.00
#
_symmetry.space_group_name_H-M   'P 1'
#
loop_
_entity.id
_entity.type
_entity.pdbx_description
1 polymer ?
#
loop_
_entity_poly.entity_id
_entity_poly.type
_entity_poly.pdbx_seq_one_letter_code
_entity_poly.pdbx_strand_id
1 'polypeptide(L)'
;MSRLNKITNKIEKVEKLLKDIKSEIEQYELEKNKGVRKNIKKSKSETIPSREKLIDEYNKLYQSFLSGDSKEVFSFVESKTINYLKEFCKANNISIVSGRQSKQKISDELVRWFQQRKAISKRNQ
;
A
#
# COMPACT_ATOMS: atom_id res chain seq x y z
N MET A 1 45.34 -9.84 -8.43
CA MET A 1 44.65 -9.96 -7.11
C MET A 1 44.75 -11.38 -6.59
N SER A 2 45.23 -11.55 -5.35
CA SER A 2 45.31 -12.86 -4.68
C SER A 2 43.94 -13.52 -4.51
N ARG A 3 43.88 -14.86 -4.55
CA ARG A 3 42.66 -15.64 -4.23
C ARG A 3 42.11 -15.29 -2.85
N LEU A 4 43.00 -15.00 -1.89
CA LEU A 4 42.64 -14.51 -0.56
C LEU A 4 41.82 -13.22 -0.64
N ASN A 5 42.30 -12.20 -1.37
CA ASN A 5 41.57 -10.92 -1.51
C ASN A 5 40.18 -11.10 -2.14
N LYS A 6 40.01 -12.06 -3.06
CA LYS A 6 38.67 -12.35 -3.63
C LYS A 6 37.72 -12.96 -2.60
N ILE A 7 38.23 -13.79 -1.69
CA ILE A 7 37.45 -14.39 -0.61
C ILE A 7 37.11 -13.33 0.43
N THR A 8 38.07 -12.50 0.83
CA THR A 8 37.85 -11.37 1.75
C THR A 8 36.77 -10.42 1.23
N ASN A 9 36.83 -10.03 -0.05
CA ASN A 9 35.79 -9.17 -0.65
C ASN A 9 34.41 -9.83 -0.70
N LYS A 10 34.34 -11.17 -0.79
CA LYS A 10 33.05 -11.88 -0.71
C LYS A 10 32.50 -11.87 0.71
N ILE A 11 33.37 -12.04 1.71
CA ILE A 11 33.01 -11.96 3.13
C ILE A 11 32.47 -10.56 3.45
N GLU A 12 33.17 -9.50 3.05
CA GLU A 12 32.71 -8.11 3.26
C GLU A 12 31.34 -7.83 2.62
N LYS A 13 31.08 -8.36 1.42
CA LYS A 13 29.77 -8.22 0.77
C LYS A 13 28.66 -8.92 1.56
N VAL A 14 28.93 -10.12 2.07
CA VAL A 14 27.98 -10.86 2.90
C VAL A 14 27.73 -10.14 4.21
N GLU A 15 28.77 -9.61 4.86
CA GLU A 15 28.64 -8.82 6.09
C GLU A 15 27.82 -7.56 5.88
N LYS A 16 28.04 -6.86 4.76
CA LYS A 16 27.23 -5.69 4.38
C LYS A 16 25.76 -6.09 4.17
N LEU A 17 25.52 -7.18 3.45
CA LEU A 17 24.16 -7.67 3.20
C LEU A 17 23.45 -8.05 4.50
N LEU A 18 24.16 -8.70 5.42
CA LEU A 18 23.63 -9.05 6.74
C LEU A 18 23.35 -7.81 7.59
N LYS A 19 24.17 -6.76 7.46
CA LYS A 19 23.94 -5.48 8.14
C LYS A 19 22.70 -4.77 7.60
N ASP A 20 22.54 -4.74 6.28
CA ASP A 20 21.38 -4.14 5.62
C ASP A 20 20.09 -4.89 6.02
N ILE A 21 20.10 -6.22 6.00
CA ILE A 21 18.96 -7.05 6.47
C ILE A 21 18.66 -6.79 7.94
N LYS A 22 19.68 -6.69 8.81
CA LYS A 22 19.47 -6.36 10.23
C LYS A 22 18.85 -4.98 10.40
N SER A 23 19.31 -3.97 9.65
CA SER A 23 18.71 -2.64 9.69
C SER A 23 17.27 -2.63 9.17
N GLU A 24 16.94 -3.42 8.15
CA GLU A 24 15.55 -3.60 7.72
C GLU A 24 14.71 -4.26 8.81
N ILE A 25 15.21 -5.33 9.46
CA ILE A 25 14.51 -5.97 10.58
C ILE A 25 14.31 -4.99 11.74
N GLU A 26 15.32 -4.20 12.10
CA GLU A 26 15.21 -3.16 13.13
C GLU A 26 14.21 -2.06 12.75
N GLN A 27 14.14 -1.68 11.46
CA GLN A 27 13.12 -0.76 10.97
C GLN A 27 11.72 -1.38 11.06
N TYR A 28 11.56 -2.64 10.67
CA TYR A 28 10.29 -3.37 10.82
C TYR A 28 9.91 -3.55 12.30
N GLU A 29 10.86 -3.80 13.19
CA GLU A 29 10.62 -3.87 14.63
C GLU A 29 10.34 -2.49 15.23
N LEU A 30 10.99 -1.42 14.76
CA LEU A 30 10.67 -0.05 15.12
C LEU A 30 9.28 0.36 14.62
N GLU A 31 8.86 -0.08 13.44
CA GLU A 31 7.51 0.14 12.90
C GLU A 31 6.46 -0.69 13.66
N LYS A 32 6.78 -1.94 14.00
CA LYS A 32 5.93 -2.85 14.79
C LYS A 32 5.82 -2.40 16.25
N ASN A 33 6.90 -1.90 16.85
CA ASN A 33 6.91 -1.34 18.21
C ASN A 33 6.37 0.11 18.25
N LYS A 34 6.49 0.89 17.17
CA LYS A 34 5.67 2.10 16.94
C LYS A 34 4.19 1.77 16.66
N GLY A 35 3.86 0.48 16.49
CA GLY A 35 2.51 -0.07 16.55
C GLY A 35 1.87 -0.07 17.94
N VAL A 36 2.61 0.32 18.99
CA VAL A 36 2.04 0.57 20.32
C VAL A 36 2.07 2.07 20.60
N ARG A 37 0.90 2.71 20.45
CA ARG A 37 0.60 4.14 20.71
C ARG A 37 0.98 5.15 19.61
N LYS A 38 0.51 4.92 18.38
CA LYS A 38 -0.39 5.97 17.88
C LYS A 38 -1.74 5.69 18.49
N ASN A 39 -2.08 6.45 19.53
CA ASN A 39 -3.46 6.80 19.82
C ASN A 39 -4.03 7.42 18.53
N ILE A 40 -4.38 6.59 17.55
CA ILE A 40 -5.43 6.92 16.61
C ILE A 40 -6.60 7.05 17.54
N LYS A 41 -6.92 8.31 17.88
CA LYS A 41 -8.15 8.71 18.53
C LYS A 41 -9.22 7.75 18.05
N LYS A 42 -9.75 6.95 18.98
CA LYS A 42 -11.03 6.27 18.80
C LYS A 42 -11.93 7.23 18.04
N SER A 43 -12.27 6.82 16.82
CA SER A 43 -13.43 7.28 16.07
C SER A 43 -13.83 8.74 16.36
N LYS A 44 -13.18 9.71 15.69
CA LYS A 44 -14.06 10.69 15.05
C LYS A 44 -14.88 9.84 14.09
N SER A 45 -16.20 9.82 14.24
CA SER A 45 -17.10 9.31 13.22
C SER A 45 -16.50 9.72 11.88
N GLU A 46 -15.97 8.77 11.11
CA GLU A 46 -15.36 9.09 9.83
C GLU A 46 -16.53 9.52 8.97
N THR A 47 -16.79 10.83 8.93
CA THR A 47 -17.90 11.40 8.20
C THR A 47 -17.66 11.02 6.76
N ILE A 48 -18.51 10.14 6.24
CA ILE A 48 -18.43 9.69 4.86
C ILE A 48 -18.53 10.95 3.99
N PRO A 49 -17.49 11.28 3.21
CA PRO A 49 -17.50 12.45 2.34
C PRO A 49 -18.62 12.35 1.30
N SER A 50 -18.94 13.47 0.66
CA SER A 50 -19.82 13.45 -0.51
C SER A 50 -19.24 12.56 -1.61
N ARG A 51 -20.12 12.04 -2.47
CA ARG A 51 -19.76 11.16 -3.59
C ARG A 51 -18.66 11.77 -4.47
N GLU A 52 -18.74 13.07 -4.75
CA GLU A 52 -17.74 13.81 -5.54
C GLU A 52 -16.35 13.73 -4.92
N LYS A 53 -16.23 13.93 -3.60
CA LYS A 53 -14.95 13.82 -2.89
C LYS A 53 -14.38 12.41 -2.92
N LEU A 54 -15.24 11.39 -2.87
CA LEU A 54 -14.81 9.98 -2.99
C LEU A 54 -14.27 9.67 -4.39
N ILE A 55 -14.83 10.30 -5.43
CA ILE A 55 -14.34 10.19 -6.80
C ILE A 55 -13.00 10.92 -6.95
N ASP A 56 -12.85 12.10 -6.34
CA ASP A 56 -11.59 12.85 -6.35
C ASP A 56 -10.48 12.09 -5.61
N GLU A 57 -10.77 11.51 -4.45
CA GLU A 57 -9.82 10.66 -3.72
C GLU A 57 -9.41 9.44 -4.55
N TYR A 58 -10.34 8.83 -5.29
CA TYR A 58 -10.04 7.73 -6.19
C TYR A 58 -9.15 8.13 -7.36
N ASN A 59 -9.40 9.29 -7.96
CA ASN A 59 -8.55 9.80 -9.03
C ASN A 59 -7.13 10.11 -8.54
N LYS A 60 -6.99 10.71 -7.35
CA LYS A 60 -5.68 10.93 -6.71
C LYS A 60 -4.94 9.61 -6.48
N LEU A 61 -5.63 8.63 -5.88
CA LEU A 61 -5.07 7.31 -5.61
C LEU A 61 -4.67 6.58 -6.90
N TYR A 62 -5.44 6.75 -7.98
CA TYR A 62 -5.09 6.20 -9.29
C TYR A 62 -3.85 6.87 -9.90
N GLN A 63 -3.71 8.19 -9.78
CA GLN A 63 -2.51 8.90 -10.26
C GLN A 63 -1.26 8.46 -9.49
N SER A 64 -1.36 8.34 -8.16
CA SER A 64 -0.31 7.77 -7.31
C SER A 64 0.11 6.36 -7.75
N PHE A 65 -0.88 5.51 -8.05
CA PHE A 65 -0.64 4.18 -8.59
C PHE A 65 0.08 4.22 -9.96
N LEU A 66 -0.29 5.17 -10.84
CA LEU A 66 0.38 5.35 -12.14
C LEU A 66 1.84 5.79 -12.00
N SER A 67 2.17 6.61 -10.99
CA SER A 67 3.55 7.01 -10.67
C SER A 67 4.41 5.87 -10.09
N GLY A 68 3.85 4.68 -9.90
CA GLY A 68 4.59 3.50 -9.45
C GLY A 68 4.51 3.23 -7.94
N ASP A 69 3.74 4.02 -7.19
CA ASP A 69 3.55 3.80 -5.76
C ASP A 69 2.34 2.92 -5.49
N SER A 70 2.49 1.61 -5.70
CA SER A 70 1.45 0.65 -5.35
C SER A 70 1.26 0.51 -3.83
N LYS A 71 2.24 0.94 -3.01
CA LYS A 71 2.15 0.85 -1.54
C LYS A 71 1.12 1.85 -1.00
N GLU A 72 0.95 2.98 -1.67
CA GLU A 72 -0.03 4.01 -1.30
C GLU A 72 -1.48 3.48 -1.31
N VAL A 73 -1.80 2.53 -2.20
CA VAL A 73 -3.13 1.87 -2.22
C VAL A 73 -3.37 1.05 -0.95
N PHE A 74 -2.37 0.32 -0.47
CA PHE A 74 -2.47 -0.45 0.77
C PHE A 74 -2.56 0.47 1.98
N SER A 75 -1.70 1.49 2.06
CA SER A 75 -1.74 2.48 3.15
C SER A 75 -3.08 3.24 3.21
N PHE A 76 -3.65 3.58 2.05
CA PHE A 76 -4.98 4.18 1.97
C PHE A 76 -6.03 3.25 2.58
N VAL A 77 -6.08 2.00 2.14
CA VAL A 77 -7.05 1.01 2.62
C VAL A 77 -6.90 0.71 4.12
N GLU A 78 -5.66 0.65 4.62
CA GLU A 78 -5.41 0.48 6.05
C GLU A 78 -5.87 1.68 6.88
N SER A 79 -5.70 2.90 6.37
CA SER A 79 -6.05 4.14 7.08
C SER A 79 -7.55 4.38 7.24
N LYS A 80 -8.39 3.80 6.37
CA LYS A 80 -9.83 4.05 6.32
C LYS A 80 -10.65 2.98 7.05
N THR A 81 -11.88 3.33 7.45
CA THR A 81 -12.83 2.34 7.97
C THR A 81 -13.42 1.47 6.86
N ILE A 82 -13.91 0.28 7.19
CA ILE A 82 -14.58 -0.61 6.23
C ILE A 82 -15.82 0.07 5.62
N ASN A 83 -16.56 0.85 6.40
CA ASN A 83 -17.72 1.58 5.91
C ASN A 83 -17.32 2.65 4.89
N TYR A 84 -16.26 3.42 5.16
CA TYR A 84 -15.72 4.36 4.20
C TYR A 84 -15.33 3.66 2.89
N LEU A 85 -14.60 2.53 2.97
CA LEU A 85 -14.13 1.81 1.79
C LEU A 85 -15.27 1.25 0.93
N LYS A 86 -16.38 0.84 1.55
CA LYS A 86 -17.59 0.43 0.83
C LYS A 86 -18.20 1.58 0.04
N GLU A 87 -18.38 2.73 0.68
CA GLU A 87 -18.93 3.92 0.00
C GLU A 87 -17.96 4.45 -1.06
N PHE A 88 -16.66 4.42 -0.80
CA PHE A 88 -15.62 4.75 -1.77
C PHE A 88 -15.71 3.88 -3.02
N CYS A 89 -15.82 2.57 -2.86
CA CYS A 89 -15.94 1.65 -4.01
C CYS A 89 -17.27 1.82 -4.72
N LYS A 90 -18.37 2.02 -3.99
CA LYS A 90 -19.70 2.30 -4.54
C LYS A 90 -19.71 3.60 -5.36
N ALA A 91 -19.07 4.66 -4.87
CA ALA A 91 -18.97 5.94 -5.57
C ALA A 91 -18.24 5.80 -6.91
N ASN A 92 -17.26 4.90 -6.98
CA ASN A 92 -16.39 4.65 -8.13
C ASN A 92 -16.82 3.45 -8.99
N ASN A 93 -18.03 2.91 -8.78
CA ASN A 93 -18.58 1.75 -9.51
C ASN A 93 -17.68 0.50 -9.48
N ILE A 94 -16.94 0.33 -8.37
CA ILE A 94 -16.08 -0.83 -8.14
C ILE A 94 -16.94 -1.91 -7.50
N SER A 95 -17.17 -3.00 -8.23
CA SER A 95 -17.94 -4.13 -7.73
C SER A 95 -17.12 -4.90 -6.70
N ILE A 96 -17.34 -4.61 -5.43
CA ILE A 96 -16.81 -5.43 -4.35
C ILE A 96 -17.80 -6.59 -4.14
N VAL A 97 -17.33 -7.84 -4.30
CA VAL A 97 -18.13 -9.04 -4.02
C VAL A 97 -18.74 -8.93 -2.63
N SER A 98 -20.06 -8.91 -2.57
CA SER A 98 -20.90 -8.71 -1.39
C SER A 98 -20.61 -9.77 -0.33
N GLY A 99 -19.82 -9.40 0.68
CA GLY A 99 -19.45 -10.27 1.79
C GLY A 99 -18.63 -9.55 2.85
N ARG A 100 -18.30 -10.26 3.94
CA ARG A 100 -17.38 -9.76 4.97
C ARG A 100 -15.95 -9.75 4.39
N GLN A 101 -15.63 -8.71 3.66
CA GLN A 101 -14.31 -8.55 3.07
C GLN A 101 -13.31 -8.00 4.07
N SER A 102 -12.13 -8.61 4.13
CA SER A 102 -10.99 -8.03 4.82
C SER A 102 -10.47 -6.81 4.04
N LYS A 103 -9.82 -5.88 4.74
CA LYS A 103 -9.13 -4.75 4.12
C LYS A 103 -8.16 -5.21 3.01
N GLN A 104 -7.48 -6.33 3.24
CA GLN A 104 -6.57 -6.91 2.26
C GLN A 104 -7.27 -7.30 0.94
N LYS A 105 -8.47 -7.88 0.99
CA LYS A 105 -9.24 -8.16 -0.23
C LYS A 105 -9.63 -6.88 -0.96
N ILE A 106 -9.99 -5.83 -0.23
CA ILE A 106 -10.34 -4.53 -0.82
C ILE A 106 -9.13 -3.89 -1.51
N SER A 107 -7.94 -3.95 -0.89
CA SER A 107 -6.72 -3.42 -1.53
C SER A 107 -6.35 -4.19 -2.80
N ASP A 108 -6.42 -5.53 -2.77
CA ASP A 108 -6.11 -6.36 -3.94
C ASP A 108 -7.06 -6.05 -5.11
N GLU A 109 -8.35 -5.88 -4.81
CA GLU A 109 -9.35 -5.56 -5.81
C GLU A 109 -9.15 -4.16 -6.39
N LEU A 110 -8.82 -3.15 -5.56
CA LEU A 110 -8.50 -1.80 -6.03
C LEU A 110 -7.29 -1.79 -6.96
N VAL A 111 -6.23 -2.54 -6.60
CA VAL A 111 -5.04 -2.67 -7.46
C VAL A 111 -5.40 -3.31 -8.80
N ARG A 112 -6.19 -4.39 -8.81
CA ARG A 112 -6.66 -5.02 -10.06
C ARG A 112 -7.45 -4.05 -10.93
N TRP A 113 -8.36 -3.28 -10.33
CA TRP A 113 -9.12 -2.26 -11.05
C TRP A 113 -8.23 -1.18 -11.65
N PHE A 114 -7.23 -0.70 -10.92
CA PHE A 114 -6.26 0.26 -11.44
C PHE A 114 -5.41 -0.32 -12.58
N GLN A 115 -4.99 -1.57 -12.48
CA GLN A 115 -4.28 -2.27 -13.57
C GLN A 115 -5.15 -2.38 -14.83
N GLN A 116 -6.42 -2.76 -14.68
CA GLN A 116 -7.37 -2.84 -15.79
C GLN A 116 -7.60 -1.46 -16.43
N ARG A 117 -7.84 -0.43 -15.61
CA ARG A 117 -8.00 0.96 -16.10
C ARG A 117 -6.76 1.45 -16.85
N LYS A 118 -5.56 1.14 -16.36
CA LYS A 118 -4.28 1.44 -17.02
C LYS A 118 -4.16 0.73 -18.37
N ALA A 119 -4.54 -0.55 -18.43
CA ALA A 119 -4.51 -1.34 -19.66
C ALA A 119 -5.49 -0.80 -20.73
N ILE A 120 -6.71 -0.43 -20.33
CA ILE A 120 -7.70 0.18 -21.24
C ILE A 120 -7.19 1.53 -21.75
N SER A 121 -6.62 2.37 -20.87
CA SER A 121 -6.09 3.68 -21.27
C SER A 121 -4.93 3.59 -22.25
N LYS A 122 -4.10 2.54 -22.17
CA LYS A 122 -3.00 2.30 -23.13
C LYS A 122 -3.46 1.72 -24.47
N ARG A 123 -4.64 1.09 -24.51
CA ARG A 123 -5.21 0.50 -25.74
C ARG A 123 -5.87 1.54 -26.65
N ASN A 124 -6.19 2.71 -26.10
CA ASN A 124 -6.83 3.82 -26.81
C ASN A 124 -5.85 4.96 -27.16
N GLN A 125 -4.54 4.72 -27.05
CA GLN A 125 -3.46 5.57 -27.57
C GLN A 125 -2.79 4.87 -28.74
#